data_AF-A0A1X1Y071-F1
#
_entry.id   AF-A0A1X1Y071-F1
#
_cell.length_a   1.000
_cell.length_b   1.000
_cell.length_c   1.000
_cell.angle_alpha   90.00
_cell.angle_beta   90.00
_cell.angle_gamma   90.00
#
_symmetry.space_group_name_H-M   'P 1'
#
loop_
_entity.id
_entity.type
_entity.pdbx_description
1 polymer ?
#
loop_
_entity_poly.entity_id
_entity_poly.type
_entity_poly.pdbx_seq_one_letter_code
_entity_poly.pdbx_strand_id
1 'polypeptide(L)'
;MVFANLGSHQDAIAVTLSAGDNPMLQDLTLGTVDGLPLTYNDSNTGPKPTVTKTGPTYKIVGSATSPDPAGTGTVSKPFDVEFTCPPKH
;
A
#
# COMPACT_ATOMS: atom_id res chain seq x y z
N MET A 1 8.04 -6.80 -11.41
CA MET A 1 7.69 -5.89 -10.31
C MET A 1 6.84 -4.77 -10.89
N VAL A 2 5.84 -4.30 -10.15
CA VAL A 2 5.02 -3.14 -10.54
C VAL A 2 5.26 -2.05 -9.49
N PHE A 3 5.58 -0.85 -9.96
CA PHE A 3 5.72 0.33 -9.11
C PHE A 3 4.66 1.35 -9.54
N ALA A 4 3.89 1.85 -8.59
CA ALA A 4 2.89 2.89 -8.84
C ALA A 4 3.04 3.99 -7.79
N ASN A 5 3.17 5.22 -8.25
CA ASN A 5 2.99 6.40 -7.43
C ASN A 5 1.58 6.92 -7.68
N LEU A 6 0.80 7.08 -6.62
CA LEU A 6 -0.60 7.46 -6.71
C LEU A 6 -0.76 8.90 -6.24
N GLY A 7 -1.54 9.67 -6.99
CA GLY A 7 -1.77 11.09 -6.68
C GLY A 7 -0.60 11.99 -7.12
N SER A 8 -0.49 13.11 -6.43
CA SER A 8 0.52 14.14 -6.64
C SER A 8 1.79 13.85 -5.85
N HIS A 9 2.86 14.62 -6.13
CA HIS A 9 4.09 14.56 -5.34
C HIS A 9 3.87 14.84 -3.84
N GLN A 10 2.80 15.56 -3.47
CA GLN A 10 2.51 15.90 -2.08
C GLN A 10 1.85 14.75 -1.31
N ASP A 11 1.17 13.83 -2.01
CA ASP A 11 0.43 12.73 -1.37
C ASP A 11 1.38 11.62 -0.88
N ALA A 12 2.55 11.51 -1.51
CA ALA A 12 3.60 10.54 -1.16
C ALA A 12 3.10 9.08 -1.10
N ILE A 13 2.08 8.73 -1.90
CA ILE A 13 1.54 7.38 -1.95
C ILE A 13 2.34 6.56 -2.97
N ALA A 14 2.98 5.49 -2.50
CA ALA A 14 3.79 4.59 -3.32
C ALA A 14 3.41 3.13 -3.05
N VAL A 15 3.28 2.35 -4.12
CA VAL A 15 2.92 0.93 -4.09
C VAL A 15 3.96 0.13 -4.86
N THR A 16 4.42 -0.96 -4.24
CA THR A 16 5.30 -1.94 -4.88
C THR A 16 4.66 -3.32 -4.85
N LEU A 17 4.42 -3.90 -6.03
CA LEU A 17 3.87 -5.24 -6.18
C LEU A 17 4.86 -6.21 -6.84
N SER A 18 4.76 -7.49 -6.49
CA SER A 18 5.46 -8.57 -7.20
C SER A 18 5.01 -8.68 -8.67
N ALA A 19 5.81 -9.39 -9.48
CA ALA A 19 5.47 -9.64 -10.88
C ALA A 19 4.41 -10.74 -11.03
N GLY A 20 3.70 -10.75 -12.17
CA GLY A 20 2.80 -11.83 -12.58
C GLY A 20 1.32 -11.44 -12.57
N ASP A 21 0.47 -12.44 -12.78
CA ASP A 21 -0.99 -12.28 -12.85
C ASP A 21 -1.67 -12.30 -11.47
N ASN A 22 -1.01 -12.91 -10.49
CA ASN A 22 -1.39 -12.90 -9.07
C ASN A 22 -0.34 -12.12 -8.26
N PRO A 23 -0.25 -10.79 -8.44
CA PRO A 23 0.72 -9.97 -7.72
C PRO A 23 0.46 -9.98 -6.21
N MET A 24 1.51 -9.79 -5.42
CA MET A 24 1.45 -9.61 -3.96
C MET A 24 1.98 -8.24 -3.60
N LEU A 25 1.43 -7.64 -2.54
CA LEU A 25 1.94 -6.37 -2.02
C LEU A 25 3.26 -6.60 -1.29
N GLN A 26 4.31 -5.89 -1.72
CA GLN A 26 5.64 -5.95 -1.10
C GLN A 26 5.88 -4.76 -0.19
N ASP A 27 5.52 -3.57 -0.67
CA ASP A 27 5.66 -2.33 0.10
C ASP A 27 4.54 -1.35 -0.26
N LEU A 28 4.06 -0.62 0.73
CA LEU A 28 3.06 0.43 0.60
C LEU A 28 3.41 1.58 1.53
N THR A 29 3.47 2.78 0.97
CA THR A 29 3.47 4.03 1.72
C THR A 29 2.19 4.77 1.37
N LEU A 30 1.38 5.15 2.36
CA LEU A 30 0.11 5.88 2.18
C LEU A 30 0.25 7.39 2.50
N GLY A 31 1.46 7.86 2.76
CA GLY A 31 1.69 9.20 3.28
C GLY A 31 1.20 9.35 4.72
N THR A 32 0.90 10.60 5.10
CA THR A 32 0.40 10.94 6.43
C THR A 32 -1.11 11.09 6.41
N VAL A 33 -1.81 10.21 7.12
CA VAL A 33 -3.27 10.25 7.28
C VAL A 33 -3.58 10.52 8.75
N ASP A 34 -4.35 11.56 9.05
CA ASP A 34 -4.67 12.00 10.43
C ASP A 34 -3.42 12.21 11.31
N GLY A 35 -2.31 12.67 10.72
CA GLY A 35 -1.03 12.86 11.43
C GLY A 35 -0.21 11.58 11.64
N LEU A 36 -0.69 10.43 11.15
CA LEU A 36 -0.01 9.14 11.24
C LEU A 36 0.61 8.77 9.89
N PRO A 37 1.94 8.59 9.80
CA PRO A 37 2.57 8.04 8.60
C PRO A 37 2.25 6.54 8.51
N LEU A 38 1.43 6.15 7.54
CA LEU A 38 0.96 4.77 7.39
C LEU A 38 1.77 4.03 6.33
N THR A 39 2.34 2.90 6.73
CA THR A 39 3.12 2.03 5.83
C THR A 39 2.82 0.55 6.01
N TYR A 40 3.12 -0.25 5.00
CA TYR A 40 3.15 -1.71 5.07
C TYR A 40 4.41 -2.22 4.36
N ASN A 41 5.02 -3.27 4.92
CA ASN A 41 6.12 -4.00 4.31
C ASN A 41 5.90 -5.52 4.48
N ASP A 42 6.30 -6.32 3.49
CA ASP A 42 6.08 -7.77 3.48
C ASP A 42 6.90 -8.58 4.50
N SER A 43 7.89 -7.94 5.13
CA SER A 43 8.62 -8.48 6.28
C SER A 43 7.83 -8.40 7.60
N ASN A 44 6.70 -7.68 7.62
CA ASN A 44 5.84 -7.59 8.78
C ASN A 44 5.23 -8.96 9.13
N THR A 45 5.15 -9.28 10.42
CA THR A 45 4.59 -10.54 10.93
C THR A 45 3.05 -10.59 10.92
N GLY A 46 2.40 -9.49 10.52
CA GLY A 46 0.94 -9.38 10.45
C GLY A 46 0.31 -10.05 9.23
N PRO A 47 -1.03 -10.03 9.14
CA PRO A 47 -1.76 -10.53 7.97
C PRO A 47 -1.31 -9.85 6.68
N LYS A 48 -1.10 -10.64 5.62
CA LYS A 48 -0.75 -10.10 4.31
C LYS A 48 -1.99 -9.46 3.64
N PRO A 49 -1.87 -8.27 3.05
CA PRO A 49 -2.93 -7.66 2.26
C PRO A 49 -3.33 -8.54 1.08
N THR A 50 -4.62 -8.49 0.74
CA THR A 50 -5.15 -9.15 -0.46
C THR A 50 -4.98 -8.22 -1.64
N VAL A 51 -4.41 -8.72 -2.73
CA VAL A 51 -4.28 -7.99 -4.00
C VAL A 51 -5.10 -8.71 -5.05
N THR A 52 -6.00 -7.97 -5.71
CA THR A 52 -6.78 -8.45 -6.85
C THR A 52 -6.41 -7.63 -8.08
N LYS A 53 -6.05 -8.30 -9.18
CA LYS A 53 -5.77 -7.66 -10.47
C LYS A 53 -6.90 -7.98 -11.43
N THR A 54 -7.49 -6.95 -12.03
CA THR A 54 -8.53 -7.07 -13.06
C THR A 54 -8.13 -6.23 -14.26
N GLY A 55 -7.54 -6.88 -15.27
CA GLY A 55 -6.95 -6.19 -16.42
C GLY A 55 -5.82 -5.23 -15.98
N PRO A 56 -5.92 -3.91 -16.26
CA PRO A 56 -4.96 -2.91 -15.82
C PRO A 56 -5.22 -2.36 -14.40
N THR A 57 -6.32 -2.79 -13.75
CA THR A 57 -6.75 -2.30 -12.44
C THR A 57 -6.26 -3.22 -11.33
N TYR A 58 -5.82 -2.62 -10.23
CA TYR A 58 -5.33 -3.29 -9.02
C TYR A 58 -6.16 -2.80 -7.84
N LYS A 59 -6.70 -3.74 -7.05
CA LYS A 59 -7.34 -3.47 -5.77
C LYS A 59 -6.56 -4.15 -4.65
N ILE A 60 -6.26 -3.39 -3.60
CA ILE A 60 -5.46 -3.84 -2.46
C ILE A 60 -6.22 -3.52 -1.17
N VAL A 61 -6.48 -4.56 -0.38
CA VAL A 61 -7.16 -4.43 0.91
C VAL A 61 -6.31 -5.06 2.00
N GLY A 62 -6.04 -4.32 3.07
CA GLY A 62 -5.22 -4.79 4.17
C GLY A 62 -5.15 -3.81 5.33
N SER A 63 -4.10 -3.96 6.14
CA SER A 63 -3.82 -3.03 7.24
C SER A 63 -2.40 -2.48 7.12
N ALA A 64 -2.29 -1.17 7.31
CA ALA A 64 -1.03 -0.45 7.41
C ALA A 64 -0.76 -0.10 8.88
N THR A 65 0.51 0.10 9.19
CA THR A 65 0.96 0.42 10.55
C THR A 65 1.60 1.81 10.58
N SER A 66 1.46 2.49 11.72
CA SER A 66 2.21 3.70 12.06
C SER A 66 2.78 3.54 13.47
N PRO A 67 3.90 4.19 13.82
CA PRO A 67 4.26 4.40 15.22
C PRO A 67 3.09 5.01 15.98
N ASP A 68 2.87 4.53 17.20
CA ASP A 68 1.89 5.10 18.12
C ASP A 68 2.41 6.46 18.62
N PRO A 69 1.65 7.57 18.48
CA PRO A 69 2.07 8.87 18.98
C PRO A 69 2.26 8.92 20.50
N ALA A 70 1.67 7.98 21.26
CA ALA A 70 1.94 7.83 22.69
C ALA A 70 3.26 7.10 23.00
N GLY A 71 3.96 6.59 21.98
CA GLY A 71 5.24 5.89 22.10
C GLY A 71 5.12 4.43 22.56
N THR A 72 3.91 3.89 22.64
CA THR A 72 3.62 2.56 23.22
C THR A 72 3.72 1.39 22.25
N GLY A 73 4.01 1.64 20.97
CA GLY A 73 4.15 0.59 19.96
C GLY A 73 3.76 1.07 18.57
N THR A 74 2.96 0.28 17.87
CA THR A 74 2.39 0.62 16.57
C THR A 74 0.88 0.60 16.62
N VAL A 75 0.27 1.53 15.89
CA VAL A 75 -1.17 1.53 15.60
C VAL A 75 -1.38 0.91 14.22
N SER A 76 -2.44 0.09 14.10
CA SER A 76 -2.83 -0.54 12.84
C SER A 76 -4.12 0.08 12.32
N LYS A 77 -4.16 0.43 11.03
CA LYS A 77 -5.30 1.04 10.36
C LYS A 77 -5.65 0.25 9.09
N PRO A 78 -6.93 -0.05 8.85
CA PRO A 78 -7.33 -0.69 7.60
C PRO A 78 -7.15 0.29 6.43
N PHE A 79 -6.86 -0.24 5.25
CA PHE A 79 -6.83 0.51 4.00
C PHE A 79 -7.51 -0.27 2.87
N ASP A 80 -8.05 0.47 1.90
CA ASP A 80 -8.54 -0.01 0.60
C ASP A 80 -7.99 0.94 -0.47
N VAL A 81 -7.12 0.43 -1.34
CA VAL A 81 -6.50 1.19 -2.42
C VAL A 81 -6.87 0.53 -3.74
N GLU A 82 -7.47 1.31 -4.63
CA GLU A 82 -7.80 0.89 -5.99
C GLU A 82 -7.14 1.86 -6.98
N PHE A 83 -6.38 1.33 -7.93
CA PHE A 83 -5.74 2.14 -8.97
C PHE A 83 -5.67 1.40 -10.30
N THR A 84 -5.65 2.17 -11.37
CA THR A 84 -5.48 1.65 -12.73
C THR A 84 -4.21 2.20 -13.33
N CYS A 85 -3.32 1.31 -13.78
CA CYS A 85 -2.12 1.72 -14.50
C CYS A 85 -2.47 1.88 -15.99
N PRO A 86 -2.30 3.07 -16.59
CA PRO A 86 -2.54 3.23 -18.01
C PRO A 86 -1.59 2.35 -18.84
N PRO A 87 -1.97 2.01 -20.09
CA PRO A 87 -1.09 1.28 -21.00
C PRO A 87 0.24 1.99 -21.14
N LYS A 88 1.34 1.22 -21.22
CA LYS A 88 2.63 1.79 -21.58
C LYS A 88 2.55 2.27 -23.03
N HIS A 89 2.65 3.58 -23.24
CA HIS A 89 2.85 4.19 -24.55
C HIS A 89 4.33 4.30 -24.87
#